data_AF-A0A4R3VJY3-F1
#
_entry.id   AF-A0A4R3VJY3-F1
#
_cell.length_a   1.000
_cell.length_b   1.000
_cell.length_c   1.000
_cell.angle_alpha   90.00
_cell.angle_beta   90.00
_cell.angle_gamma   90.00
#
_symmetry.space_group_name_H-M   'P 1'
#
loop_
_entity.id
_entity.type
_entity.pdbx_description
1 polymer ?
#
loop_
_entity_poly.entity_id
_entity_poly.type
_entity_poly.pdbx_seq_one_letter_code
_entity_poly.pdbx_strand_id
1 'polypeptide(L)'
;MIGEERMTYKELRDMFLGCFYDCCRNKLQLYIKTGEKNDYDGEEIGYASYQFENTPFIPIENLMLNVFKLILIAGREPENVEDSIRKSITTILAEKPLEELIKDVGEDEKKDLLYDMQLLGFI
;
A
#
# COMPACT_ATOMS: atom_id res chain seq x y z
N MET A 1 7.22 -6.94 -27.67
CA MET A 1 6.92 -6.97 -26.23
C MET A 1 5.55 -6.36 -26.07
N ILE A 2 4.56 -7.16 -25.68
CA ILE A 2 3.24 -6.66 -25.29
C ILE A 2 3.50 -5.96 -23.95
N GLY A 3 3.35 -4.64 -23.90
CA GLY A 3 3.59 -3.88 -22.67
C GLY A 3 2.62 -4.38 -21.61
N GLU A 4 3.13 -4.94 -20.52
CA GLU A 4 2.31 -5.23 -19.36
C GLU A 4 1.72 -3.89 -18.90
N GLU A 5 0.40 -3.83 -18.91
CA GLU A 5 -0.36 -2.67 -18.49
C GLU A 5 -0.10 -2.44 -17.00
N ARG A 6 0.39 -1.25 -16.66
CA ARG A 6 0.65 -0.86 -15.28
C ARG A 6 -0.64 -0.92 -14.46
N MET A 7 -0.57 -1.47 -13.25
CA MET A 7 -1.67 -1.44 -12.29
C MET A 7 -2.01 -0.01 -11.88
N THR A 8 -3.29 0.32 -11.94
CA THR A 8 -3.86 1.57 -11.44
C THR A 8 -3.82 1.64 -9.91
N TYR A 9 -3.90 2.85 -9.38
CA TYR A 9 -3.96 3.08 -7.95
C TYR A 9 -5.15 2.37 -7.32
N LYS A 10 -6.30 2.38 -8.02
CA LYS A 10 -7.50 1.66 -7.60
C LYS A 10 -7.26 0.15 -7.55
N GLU A 11 -6.67 -0.45 -8.58
CA GLU A 11 -6.38 -1.88 -8.60
C GLU A 11 -5.42 -2.28 -7.46
N LEU A 12 -4.38 -1.48 -7.20
CA LEU A 12 -3.49 -1.70 -6.07
C LEU A 12 -4.22 -1.66 -4.72
N ARG A 13 -5.09 -0.66 -4.51
CA ARG A 13 -5.92 -0.58 -3.30
C ARG A 13 -6.82 -1.81 -3.17
N ASP A 14 -7.52 -2.18 -4.24
CA ASP A 14 -8.46 -3.30 -4.25
C ASP A 14 -7.75 -4.64 -3.97
N MET A 15 -6.60 -4.88 -4.62
CA MET A 15 -5.80 -6.09 -4.40
C MET A 15 -5.30 -6.17 -2.95
N PHE A 16 -4.75 -5.06 -2.43
CA PHE A 16 -4.24 -5.02 -1.07
C PHE A 16 -5.34 -5.22 -0.03
N LEU A 17 -6.49 -4.55 -0.20
CA LEU A 17 -7.66 -4.72 0.65
C LEU A 17 -8.26 -6.13 0.54
N GLY A 18 -8.14 -6.79 -0.61
CA GLY A 18 -8.48 -8.21 -0.77
C GLY A 18 -7.64 -9.10 0.16
N CYS A 19 -6.32 -8.92 0.17
CA CYS A 19 -5.42 -9.64 1.07
C CYS A 19 -5.71 -9.32 2.55
N PHE A 20 -5.97 -8.04 2.86
CA PHE A 20 -6.38 -7.60 4.20
C PHE A 20 -7.65 -8.32 4.64
N TYR A 21 -8.68 -8.33 3.79
CA TYR A 21 -9.96 -9.00 4.05
C TYR A 21 -9.79 -10.52 4.26
N ASP A 22 -8.96 -11.17 3.45
CA ASP A 22 -8.69 -12.60 3.59
C ASP A 22 -7.94 -12.91 4.90
N CYS A 23 -7.05 -12.02 5.37
CA CYS A 23 -6.45 -12.13 6.70
C CYS A 23 -7.53 -12.15 7.78
N CYS A 24 -8.45 -11.18 7.76
CA CYS A 24 -9.56 -11.11 8.71
C CYS A 24 -10.40 -12.40 8.70
N ARG A 25 -10.72 -12.94 7.51
CA ARG A 25 -11.46 -14.19 7.38
C ARG A 25 -10.71 -15.37 8.01
N ASN A 26 -9.41 -15.49 7.77
CA ASN A 26 -8.58 -16.56 8.33
C ASN A 26 -8.53 -16.48 9.86
N LYS A 27 -8.39 -15.27 10.42
CA LYS A 27 -8.46 -15.03 11.87
C LYS A 27 -9.80 -15.46 12.47
N LEU A 28 -10.91 -15.09 11.83
CA LEU A 28 -12.25 -15.50 12.27
C LEU A 28 -12.45 -17.02 12.19
N GLN A 29 -11.96 -17.66 11.13
CA GLN A 29 -12.01 -19.11 11.01
C GLN A 29 -11.21 -19.82 12.10
N LEU A 30 -10.04 -19.29 12.47
CA LEU A 30 -9.23 -19.82 13.56
C LEU A 30 -9.99 -19.69 14.89
N TYR A 31 -10.54 -18.51 15.19
CA TYR A 31 -11.34 -18.28 16.39
C TYR A 31 -12.53 -19.26 16.50
N ILE A 32 -13.28 -19.47 15.41
CA ILE A 32 -14.40 -20.42 15.40
C ILE A 32 -13.93 -21.85 15.72
N LYS A 33 -12.71 -22.23 15.30
CA LYS A 33 -12.17 -23.58 15.50
C LYS A 33 -11.55 -23.78 16.87
N THR A 34 -10.86 -22.79 17.42
CA THR A 34 -10.01 -22.95 18.63
C THR A 34 -10.55 -22.20 19.85
N GLY A 35 -11.42 -21.20 19.65
CA GLY A 35 -11.84 -20.27 20.69
C GLY A 35 -10.80 -19.22 21.05
N GLU A 36 -9.61 -19.24 20.43
CA GLU A 36 -8.53 -18.28 20.66
C GLU A 36 -8.83 -16.99 19.91
N LYS A 37 -8.83 -15.87 20.63
CA LYS A 37 -8.91 -14.54 20.04
C LYS A 37 -7.51 -14.10 19.68
N ASN A 38 -7.34 -13.58 18.46
CA ASN A 38 -6.12 -12.87 18.10
C ASN A 38 -6.15 -11.49 18.78
N ASP A 39 -5.05 -11.11 19.43
CA ASP A 39 -4.87 -9.74 19.90
C ASP A 39 -4.75 -8.82 18.66
N TYR A 40 -5.52 -7.74 18.66
CA TYR A 40 -5.68 -6.86 17.50
C TYR A 40 -4.69 -5.71 17.61
N ASP A 41 -3.65 -5.69 16.77
CA ASP A 41 -2.73 -4.56 16.59
C ASP A 41 -2.15 -4.52 15.16
N GLY A 42 -2.99 -4.53 14.11
CA GLY A 42 -2.57 -4.19 12.74
C GLY A 42 -1.91 -5.29 11.89
N GLU A 43 -1.90 -6.55 12.37
CA GLU A 43 -1.27 -7.67 11.64
C GLU A 43 -1.83 -7.88 10.22
N GLU A 44 -3.04 -7.43 9.92
CA GLU A 44 -3.66 -7.52 8.60
C GLU A 44 -2.90 -6.70 7.55
N ILE A 45 -2.35 -5.54 7.95
CA ILE A 45 -1.51 -4.70 7.08
C ILE A 45 -0.18 -5.41 6.81
N GLY A 46 0.40 -6.03 7.84
CA GLY A 46 1.59 -6.87 7.72
C GLY A 46 1.36 -8.08 6.80
N TYR A 47 0.25 -8.81 7.00
CA TYR A 47 -0.13 -9.95 6.17
C TYR A 47 -0.32 -9.56 4.71
N ALA A 48 -1.05 -8.47 4.46
CA ALA A 48 -1.25 -7.97 3.11
C ALA A 48 0.08 -7.54 2.50
N SER A 49 0.91 -6.78 3.22
CA SER A 49 2.23 -6.35 2.77
C SER A 49 3.14 -7.53 2.39
N TYR A 50 3.09 -8.62 3.16
CA TYR A 50 3.85 -9.84 2.88
C TYR A 50 3.47 -10.49 1.54
N GLN A 51 2.19 -10.42 1.12
CA GLN A 51 1.76 -10.95 -0.17
C GLN A 51 2.43 -10.24 -1.37
N PHE A 52 2.94 -9.02 -1.15
CA PHE A 52 3.52 -8.17 -2.18
C PHE A 52 5.05 -8.02 -2.08
N GLU A 53 5.72 -8.68 -1.12
CA GLU A 53 7.14 -8.48 -0.83
C GLU A 53 8.06 -8.74 -2.04
N ASN A 54 7.67 -9.69 -2.90
CA ASN A 54 8.46 -10.09 -4.07
C ASN A 54 7.81 -9.69 -5.41
N THR A 55 6.80 -8.80 -5.37
CA THR A 55 6.13 -8.34 -6.58
C THR A 55 7.02 -7.29 -7.29
N PRO A 56 7.37 -7.48 -8.58
CA PRO A 56 8.26 -6.59 -9.30
C PRO A 56 7.51 -5.34 -9.82
N PHE A 57 7.02 -4.51 -8.90
CA PHE A 57 6.34 -3.26 -9.24
C PHE A 57 7.28 -2.26 -9.92
N ILE A 58 6.76 -1.52 -10.91
CA ILE A 58 7.48 -0.37 -11.46
C ILE A 58 7.44 0.81 -10.47
N PRO A 59 8.30 1.85 -10.62
CA PRO A 59 8.43 2.91 -9.61
C PRO A 59 7.12 3.61 -9.20
N ILE A 60 6.22 3.90 -10.14
CA ILE A 60 4.93 4.53 -9.84
C ILE A 60 3.98 3.61 -9.07
N GLU A 61 3.99 2.30 -9.34
CA GLU A 61 3.20 1.32 -8.59
C GLU A 61 3.73 1.15 -7.16
N ASN A 62 5.05 1.13 -7.00
CA ASN A 62 5.69 1.13 -5.69
C ASN A 62 5.36 2.41 -4.90
N LEU A 63 5.36 3.58 -5.55
CA LEU A 63 4.95 4.84 -4.93
C LEU A 63 3.50 4.73 -4.43
N MET A 64 2.59 4.35 -5.31
CA MET A 64 1.16 4.17 -5.01
C MET A 64 0.93 3.21 -3.85
N LEU A 65 1.54 2.04 -3.88
CA LEU A 65 1.39 1.03 -2.83
C LEU A 65 1.88 1.55 -1.47
N ASN A 66 3.03 2.21 -1.42
CA ASN A 66 3.58 2.75 -0.17
C ASN A 66 2.75 3.92 0.37
N VAL A 67 2.26 4.81 -0.49
CA VAL A 67 1.30 5.87 -0.11
C VAL A 67 0.05 5.25 0.49
N PHE A 68 -0.53 4.24 -0.16
CA PHE A 68 -1.72 3.56 0.34
C PHE A 68 -1.50 2.88 1.70
N LYS A 69 -0.36 2.21 1.89
CA LYS A 69 -0.02 1.60 3.18
C LYS A 69 -0.01 2.63 4.31
N LEU A 70 0.59 3.81 4.11
CA LEU A 70 0.58 4.88 5.11
C LEU A 70 -0.83 5.40 5.41
N ILE A 71 -1.67 5.58 4.38
CA ILE A 71 -3.08 5.95 4.58
C ILE A 71 -3.82 4.90 5.42
N LEU A 72 -3.59 3.61 5.16
CA LEU A 72 -4.24 2.52 5.89
C LEU A 72 -3.79 2.42 7.35
N ILE A 73 -2.49 2.66 7.60
CA ILE A 73 -1.90 2.74 8.94
C ILE A 73 -2.53 3.91 9.72
N ALA A 74 -2.74 5.07 9.09
CA ALA A 74 -3.33 6.26 9.69
C ALA A 74 -2.71 6.64 11.06
N GLY A 75 -1.39 6.51 11.19
CA GLY A 75 -0.63 6.79 12.41
C GLY A 75 -0.78 5.78 13.55
N ARG A 76 -1.31 4.57 13.30
CA ARG A 76 -1.55 3.55 14.34
C ARG A 76 -0.46 2.48 14.49
N GLU A 77 0.59 2.49 13.67
CA GLU A 77 1.65 1.47 13.72
C GLU A 77 2.90 1.93 14.48
N PRO A 78 3.78 1.00 14.87
CA PRO A 78 5.08 1.34 15.48
C PRO A 78 5.89 2.25 14.56
N GLU A 79 6.54 3.28 15.11
CA GLU A 79 7.28 4.33 14.36
C GLU A 79 8.24 3.76 13.31
N ASN A 80 8.87 2.63 13.59
CA ASN A 80 9.83 1.96 12.71
C ASN A 80 9.24 1.46 11.38
N VAL A 81 7.95 1.09 11.34
CA VAL A 81 7.29 0.67 10.09
C VAL A 81 6.95 1.89 9.23
N GLU A 82 6.37 2.93 9.84
CA GLU A 82 6.06 4.18 9.17
C GLU A 82 7.32 4.82 8.56
N ASP A 83 8.40 4.94 9.33
CA ASP A 83 9.68 5.49 8.88
C ASP A 83 10.25 4.73 7.66
N SER A 84 10.14 3.40 7.67
CA SER A 84 10.62 2.55 6.57
C SER A 84 9.83 2.80 5.27
N ILE A 85 8.49 2.90 5.39
CA ILE A 85 7.62 3.16 4.23
C ILE A 85 7.86 4.58 3.70
N ARG A 86 7.94 5.58 4.59
CA ARG A 86 8.27 6.96 4.22
C ARG A 86 9.63 7.05 3.52
N LYS A 87 10.65 6.37 4.04
CA LYS A 87 11.97 6.29 3.40
C LYS A 87 11.90 5.70 1.99
N SER A 88 11.08 4.67 1.79
CA SER A 88 10.87 4.07 0.47
C SER A 88 10.27 5.07 -0.52
N ILE A 89 9.25 5.82 -0.09
CA ILE A 89 8.64 6.89 -0.91
C ILE A 89 9.68 7.96 -1.27
N THR A 90 10.40 8.48 -0.28
CA THR A 90 11.41 9.52 -0.51
C THR A 90 12.53 9.04 -1.43
N THR A 91 12.92 7.76 -1.35
CA THR A 91 13.93 7.16 -2.25
C THR A 91 13.44 7.13 -3.69
N ILE A 92 12.19 6.70 -3.92
CA ILE A 92 11.58 6.70 -5.26
C ILE A 92 11.53 8.12 -5.84
N LEU A 93 11.10 9.10 -5.03
CA LEU A 93 10.99 10.50 -5.45
C LEU A 93 12.36 11.17 -5.69
N ALA A 94 13.42 10.69 -5.03
CA ALA A 94 14.78 11.17 -5.26
C ALA A 94 15.38 10.62 -6.56
N GLU A 95 14.99 9.40 -6.96
CA GLU A 95 15.45 8.79 -8.22
C GLU A 95 14.71 9.34 -9.45
N LYS A 96 13.43 9.68 -9.30
CA LYS A 96 12.61 10.19 -10.40
C LYS A 96 11.59 11.24 -9.92
N PRO A 97 11.53 12.43 -10.54
CA PRO A 97 10.56 13.46 -10.15
C PRO A 97 9.12 12.97 -10.23
N LEU A 98 8.27 13.48 -9.33
CA LEU A 98 6.86 13.09 -9.25
C LEU A 98 6.14 13.31 -10.58
N GLU A 99 6.41 14.42 -11.26
CA GLU A 99 5.82 14.79 -12.54
C GLU A 99 6.10 13.72 -13.62
N GLU A 100 7.29 13.13 -13.61
CA GLU A 100 7.64 12.07 -14.54
C GLU A 100 7.05 10.70 -14.16
N LEU A 101 6.82 10.46 -12.87
CA LEU A 101 6.19 9.24 -12.37
C LEU A 101 4.70 9.20 -12.73
N ILE A 102 4.02 10.35 -12.65
CA ILE A 102 2.57 10.44 -12.89
C ILE A 102 2.21 10.82 -14.34
N LYS A 103 3.17 11.03 -15.23
CA LYS A 103 2.93 11.56 -16.58
C LYS A 103 1.88 10.76 -17.39
N ASP A 104 1.87 9.44 -17.22
CA ASP A 104 0.99 8.51 -17.95
C ASP A 104 -0.21 8.05 -17.09
N VAL A 105 -0.38 8.63 -15.90
CA VAL A 105 -1.49 8.33 -14.99
C VAL A 105 -2.72 9.18 -15.38
N GLY A 106 -3.91 8.57 -15.38
CA GLY A 106 -5.15 9.29 -15.69
C GLY A 106 -5.48 10.36 -14.64
N GLU A 107 -6.16 11.44 -15.04
CA GLU A 107 -6.44 12.58 -14.15
C GLU A 107 -7.24 12.22 -12.90
N ASP A 108 -8.25 11.36 -13.02
CA ASP A 108 -9.04 10.90 -11.86
C ASP A 108 -8.19 10.11 -10.87
N GLU A 109 -7.25 9.29 -11.37
CA GLU A 109 -6.34 8.50 -10.55
C GLU A 109 -5.27 9.39 -9.87
N LYS A 110 -4.74 10.38 -10.60
CA LYS A 110 -3.82 11.38 -10.04
C LYS A 110 -4.46 12.12 -8.89
N LYS A 111 -5.73 12.52 -9.02
CA LYS A 111 -6.43 13.28 -7.99
C LYS A 111 -6.44 12.57 -6.64
N ASP A 112 -6.77 11.28 -6.65
CA ASP A 112 -6.75 10.46 -5.43
C ASP A 112 -5.32 10.32 -4.87
N LEU A 113 -4.35 9.92 -5.72
CA LEU A 113 -2.97 9.72 -5.28
C LEU A 113 -2.35 10.99 -4.71
N LEU A 114 -2.49 12.12 -5.41
CA LEU A 114 -1.92 13.40 -4.98
C LEU A 114 -2.58 13.91 -3.70
N TYR A 115 -3.89 13.71 -3.54
CA TYR A 115 -4.57 14.06 -2.30
C TYR A 115 -4.02 13.25 -1.11
N ASP A 116 -3.83 11.94 -1.28
CA ASP A 116 -3.24 11.09 -0.24
C ASP A 116 -1.79 11.48 0.06
N MET A 117 -0.98 11.81 -0.96
CA MET A 117 0.39 12.32 -0.77
C MET A 117 0.41 13.66 -0.01
N GLN A 118 -0.54 14.56 -0.28
CA GLN A 118 -0.67 15.83 0.42
C GLN A 118 -1.03 15.61 1.90
N LEU A 119 -1.99 14.72 2.20
CA LEU A 119 -2.34 14.37 3.58
C LEU A 119 -1.15 13.81 4.37
N LEU A 120 -0.26 13.08 3.69
CA LEU A 120 0.94 12.49 4.27
C LEU A 120 2.14 13.45 4.33
N GLY A 121 2.02 14.66 3.76
CA GLY A 121 3.03 15.71 3.78
C GLY A 121 4.18 15.52 2.79
N PHE A 122 3.96 14.79 1.68
CA PHE A 122 4.98 14.61 0.64
C PHE A 122 4.99 15.73 -0.42
N ILE A 123 3.88 16.45 -0.56
CA ILE A 123 3.69 17.56 -1.51
C ILE A 123 2.92 18.72 -0.88
#